data_AF-A0AAE0QDK2-F1
#
_entry.id   AF-A0AAE0QDK2-F1
#
_cell.length_a   1.000
_cell.length_b   1.000
_cell.length_c   1.000
_cell.angle_alpha   90.00
_cell.angle_beta   90.00
_cell.angle_gamma   90.00
#
_symmetry.space_group_name_H-M   'P 1'
#
loop_
_entity.id
_entity.type
_entity.pdbx_description
1 polymer ?
#
loop_
_entity_poly.entity_id
_entity_poly.type
_entity_poly.pdbx_seq_one_letter_code
_entity_poly.pdbx_strand_id
1 'polypeptide(L)'
;MKLIVVCFLFQAVLCREFSISLPESVEALRGLCVLIPCSFQVEEQYDADLQKDPTGIWLKDGTDKNANKVFNSKVTTENKIEGEIIGDLLMKNCTTIFYNIRERDRGDYYFRIQTTGLLKITYRPSVSLRVRDSPISPSITLYKEDQGEVEDQNEVVEGTSVSLICSAPSPCLLKPPTFTWNFLPEERRQEQNHNTSFSSSQLNFNATHLHHGLTFTCTTTYQLQNQNKSAQSSRTLHVLYGPRNTSVSASPSASVLLGSSVSLSCSSDANPAVLNYTWYRENGEQIGTGNHLTINTTDSTHRGLYYCRAQNQHGDHNSSVVLDVQYAPQVSPSSSCNSTQELIMCSCEVHGNPSPKLEWSVSGQTPSTIREESVNYTTSRSFISIHQSFTDMFTLQCVGSNTLGTDTQLFYFKKVPHPSDKADRNTAELYLVLSLCVVLLLSVGVIGFLIYKLKQLSKKIKVQERGDTYASLELSAVQNSDYETLQTNRERREKKNI
;
A
#
# COMPACT_ATOMS: atom_id res chain seq x y z
N MET A 1 86.14 48.65 -39.83
CA MET A 1 84.66 48.57 -39.92
C MET A 1 84.13 48.85 -38.52
N LYS A 2 83.27 49.87 -38.40
CA LYS A 2 82.72 50.40 -37.14
C LYS A 2 81.68 49.44 -36.56
N LEU A 3 81.70 49.22 -35.25
CA LEU A 3 80.50 48.88 -34.51
C LEU A 3 80.60 49.49 -33.10
N ILE A 4 80.18 50.76 -33.01
CA ILE A 4 79.95 51.42 -31.73
C ILE A 4 78.56 50.96 -31.28
N VAL A 5 78.50 50.08 -30.29
CA VAL A 5 77.25 49.67 -29.64
C VAL A 5 76.85 50.79 -28.69
N VAL A 6 75.91 51.63 -29.12
CA VAL A 6 75.23 52.58 -28.24
C VAL A 6 74.09 51.83 -27.56
N CYS A 7 74.34 51.35 -26.34
CA CYS A 7 73.27 50.89 -25.44
C CYS A 7 72.47 52.11 -24.99
N PHE A 8 71.31 52.34 -25.59
CA PHE A 8 70.28 53.22 -25.03
C PHE A 8 69.62 52.49 -23.85
N LEU A 9 70.04 52.84 -22.63
CA LEU A 9 69.26 52.60 -21.42
C LEU A 9 68.06 53.55 -21.43
N PHE A 10 66.96 53.14 -22.07
CA PHE A 10 65.65 53.69 -21.74
C PHE A 10 65.25 53.13 -20.37
N GLN A 11 65.70 53.79 -19.30
CA GLN A 11 64.93 53.75 -18.05
C GLN A 11 63.61 54.47 -18.36
N ALA A 12 62.58 53.70 -18.70
CA ALA A 12 61.22 54.18 -18.62
C ALA A 12 60.95 54.54 -17.15
N VAL A 13 61.13 55.81 -16.82
CA VAL A 13 60.62 56.38 -15.57
C VAL A 13 59.11 56.28 -15.69
N LEU A 14 58.50 55.34 -14.99
CA LEU A 14 57.06 55.26 -14.83
C LEU A 14 56.61 56.48 -14.01
N CYS A 15 56.33 57.59 -14.68
CA CYS A 15 55.69 58.74 -14.05
C CYS A 15 54.28 58.33 -13.62
N ARG A 16 53.97 58.47 -12.33
CA ARG A 16 52.63 58.23 -11.80
C ARG A 16 51.73 59.40 -12.21
N GLU A 17 50.66 59.12 -12.97
CA GLU A 17 49.69 60.14 -13.41
C GLU A 17 48.45 60.20 -12.50
N PHE A 18 47.71 61.30 -12.60
CA PHE A 18 46.41 61.43 -11.94
C PHE A 18 45.41 60.42 -12.50
N SER A 19 44.92 59.52 -11.64
CA SER A 19 43.88 58.56 -12.01
C SER A 19 42.98 58.25 -10.83
N ILE A 20 41.79 57.76 -11.10
CA ILE A 20 40.84 57.32 -10.08
C ILE A 20 40.19 56.01 -10.53
N SER A 21 40.04 55.09 -9.59
CA SER A 21 39.29 53.86 -9.74
C SER A 21 37.90 54.08 -9.13
N LEU A 22 36.89 54.12 -9.98
CA LEU A 22 35.48 54.19 -9.63
C LEU A 22 34.70 53.11 -10.37
N PRO A 23 33.63 52.56 -9.79
CA PRO A 23 32.69 51.74 -10.55
C PRO A 23 31.95 52.60 -11.58
N GLU A 24 31.52 51.98 -12.68
CA GLU A 24 30.73 52.66 -13.72
C GLU A 24 29.38 53.16 -13.16
N SER A 25 28.72 52.34 -12.34
CA SER A 25 27.50 52.72 -11.66
C SER A 25 27.33 52.00 -10.32
N VAL A 26 26.55 52.60 -9.43
CA VAL A 26 26.10 52.00 -8.17
C VAL A 26 24.58 52.14 -8.07
N GLU A 27 23.93 51.12 -7.51
CA GLU A 27 22.49 51.14 -7.26
C GLU A 27 22.20 51.39 -5.78
N ALA A 28 21.31 52.34 -5.50
CA ALA A 28 20.86 52.69 -4.17
C ALA A 28 19.34 52.48 -4.03
N LEU A 29 18.94 51.91 -2.90
CA LEU A 29 17.53 51.87 -2.52
C LEU A 29 17.14 53.19 -1.85
N ARG A 30 16.08 53.84 -2.35
CA ARG A 30 15.60 55.11 -1.80
C ARG A 30 15.30 55.00 -0.30
N GLY A 31 15.93 55.87 0.48
CA GLY A 31 15.88 55.96 1.94
C GLY A 31 16.98 55.19 2.67
N LEU A 32 17.80 54.43 1.94
CA LEU A 32 18.91 53.65 2.49
C LEU A 32 20.26 54.34 2.18
N CYS A 33 21.35 53.77 2.68
CA CYS A 33 22.69 54.22 2.34
C CYS A 33 23.24 53.50 1.08
N VAL A 34 24.24 54.12 0.45
CA VAL A 34 24.98 53.54 -0.68
C VAL A 34 26.48 53.73 -0.45
N LEU A 35 27.23 52.66 -0.73
CA LEU A 35 28.69 52.67 -0.69
C LEU A 35 29.26 52.89 -2.09
N ILE A 36 30.12 53.89 -2.23
CA ILE A 36 30.87 54.16 -3.45
C ILE A 36 32.34 53.78 -3.21
N PRO A 37 32.78 52.59 -3.67
CA PRO A 37 34.19 52.21 -3.59
C PRO A 37 35.03 53.11 -4.48
N CYS A 38 36.14 53.60 -3.93
CA CYS A 38 36.93 54.63 -4.58
C CYS A 38 38.39 54.58 -4.13
N SER A 39 39.32 54.58 -5.07
CA SER A 39 40.75 54.79 -4.83
C SER A 39 41.33 55.72 -5.89
N PHE A 40 42.34 56.50 -5.54
CA PHE A 40 42.92 57.49 -6.47
C PHE A 40 44.45 57.44 -6.51
N GLN A 41 45.02 58.06 -7.52
CA GLN A 41 46.45 58.31 -7.64
C GLN A 41 46.67 59.79 -7.94
N VAL A 42 47.68 60.35 -7.31
CA VAL A 42 48.17 61.72 -7.55
C VAL A 42 49.56 61.64 -8.16
N GLU A 43 50.02 62.66 -8.89
CA GLU A 43 51.42 62.67 -9.34
C GLU A 43 52.40 62.70 -8.15
N GLU A 44 53.60 62.14 -8.35
CA GLU A 44 54.62 62.02 -7.30
C GLU A 44 55.00 63.38 -6.68
N GLN A 45 55.02 64.43 -7.50
CA GLN A 45 55.31 65.81 -7.05
C GLN A 45 54.32 66.35 -6.01
N TYR A 46 53.12 65.76 -5.90
CA TYR A 46 52.09 66.17 -4.94
C TYR A 46 51.99 65.24 -3.71
N ASP A 47 52.87 64.25 -3.56
CA ASP A 47 52.83 63.33 -2.40
C ASP A 47 53.02 64.08 -1.06
N ALA A 48 53.94 65.05 -1.03
CA ALA A 48 54.14 65.89 0.15
C ALA A 48 52.94 66.82 0.41
N ASP A 49 52.21 67.23 -0.64
CA ASP A 49 51.02 68.07 -0.51
C ASP A 49 49.80 67.29 -0.02
N LEU A 50 49.69 66.00 -0.37
CA LEU A 50 48.62 65.11 0.11
C LEU A 50 48.63 64.97 1.64
N GLN A 51 49.80 65.03 2.26
CA GLN A 51 49.96 65.01 3.73
C GLN A 51 49.44 66.29 4.41
N LYS A 52 49.16 67.36 3.64
CA LYS A 52 48.75 68.67 4.17
C LYS A 52 47.23 68.79 4.27
N ASP A 53 46.64 68.00 5.16
CA ASP A 53 45.22 68.06 5.52
C ASP A 53 44.28 67.88 4.31
N PRO A 54 44.18 66.65 3.77
CA PRO A 54 43.39 66.36 2.60
C PRO A 54 41.89 66.46 2.86
N THR A 55 41.19 67.12 1.95
CA THR A 55 39.72 67.24 1.95
C THR A 55 39.16 66.61 0.68
N GLY A 56 38.28 65.63 0.84
CA GLY A 56 37.53 65.01 -0.25
C GLY A 56 36.22 65.76 -0.50
N ILE A 57 35.90 65.95 -1.77
CA ILE A 57 34.68 66.63 -2.23
C ILE A 57 34.03 65.77 -3.31
N TRP A 58 32.71 65.63 -3.26
CA TRP A 58 31.92 65.09 -4.36
C TRP A 58 31.13 66.18 -5.06
N LEU A 59 31.15 66.12 -6.39
CA LEU A 59 30.44 67.01 -7.30
C LEU A 59 29.42 66.20 -8.09
N LYS A 60 28.21 66.73 -8.29
CA LYS A 60 27.10 66.06 -8.99
C LYS A 60 26.77 66.76 -10.31
N ASP A 61 26.64 65.99 -11.38
CA ASP A 61 26.23 66.43 -12.73
C ASP A 61 27.12 67.55 -13.30
N GLY A 62 28.42 67.50 -13.00
CA GLY A 62 29.42 68.46 -13.49
C GLY A 62 30.65 68.55 -12.59
N THR A 63 31.68 69.25 -13.09
CA THR A 63 33.00 69.36 -12.43
C THR A 63 33.27 70.75 -11.82
N ASP A 64 32.30 71.67 -11.86
CA ASP A 64 32.44 72.99 -11.24
C ASP A 64 32.31 72.89 -9.71
N LYS A 65 33.35 73.31 -8.99
CA LYS A 65 33.40 73.21 -7.52
C LYS A 65 32.31 74.01 -6.81
N ASN A 66 31.84 75.12 -7.39
CA ASN A 66 30.91 76.01 -6.72
C ASN A 66 29.46 75.63 -7.02
N ALA A 67 29.16 75.30 -8.28
CA ALA A 67 27.81 74.93 -8.71
C ALA A 67 27.45 73.48 -8.34
N ASN A 68 28.37 72.53 -8.57
CA ASN A 68 28.08 71.10 -8.51
C ASN A 68 28.38 70.43 -7.17
N LYS A 69 28.94 71.15 -6.19
CA LYS A 69 29.27 70.58 -4.86
C LYS A 69 28.02 70.04 -4.16
N VAL A 70 28.12 68.79 -3.71
CA VAL A 70 27.07 68.07 -2.96
C VAL A 70 27.55 67.53 -1.62
N PHE A 71 28.85 67.21 -1.50
CA PHE A 71 29.45 66.73 -0.27
C PHE A 71 30.89 67.23 -0.11
N ASN A 72 31.27 67.53 1.13
CA ASN A 72 32.60 67.93 1.56
C ASN A 72 32.92 67.27 2.91
N SER A 73 34.06 66.60 2.99
CA SER A 73 34.47 65.84 4.19
C SER A 73 34.86 66.73 5.38
N LYS A 74 35.24 67.99 5.13
CA LYS A 74 35.71 68.93 6.16
C LYS A 74 34.63 69.94 6.59
N VAL A 75 33.83 70.40 5.63
CA VAL A 75 32.73 71.35 5.87
C VAL A 75 31.41 70.65 5.66
N THR A 76 30.90 69.99 6.70
CA THR A 76 29.73 69.11 6.61
C THR A 76 28.39 69.86 6.65
N THR A 77 28.36 71.08 7.18
CA THR A 77 27.14 71.89 7.34
C THR A 77 26.51 72.34 6.02
N GLU A 78 27.30 72.39 4.95
CA GLU A 78 26.85 72.79 3.61
C GLU A 78 26.51 71.59 2.69
N ASN A 79 26.58 70.37 3.22
CA ASN A 79 26.38 69.17 2.42
C ASN A 79 24.91 69.04 2.02
N LYS A 80 24.68 68.84 0.72
CA LYS A 80 23.34 68.58 0.16
C LYS A 80 22.92 67.11 0.37
N ILE A 81 23.92 66.23 0.51
CA ILE A 81 23.78 64.80 0.76
C ILE A 81 24.60 64.45 2.02
N GLU A 82 23.96 63.80 2.97
CA GLU A 82 24.63 63.31 4.18
C GLU A 82 25.51 62.11 3.83
N GLY A 83 26.72 62.06 4.39
CA GLY A 83 27.65 61.00 4.10
C GLY A 83 28.94 61.11 4.90
N GLU A 84 29.85 60.19 4.63
CA GLU A 84 31.15 60.11 5.26
C GLU A 84 32.15 59.44 4.31
N ILE A 85 33.40 59.91 4.31
CA ILE A 85 34.49 59.19 3.64
C ILE A 85 35.04 58.20 4.65
N ILE A 86 34.73 56.92 4.46
CA ILE A 86 35.21 55.84 5.35
C ILE A 86 36.62 55.38 4.98
N GLY A 87 37.08 55.70 3.77
CA GLY A 87 38.45 55.45 3.31
C GLY A 87 39.44 56.48 3.87
N ASP A 88 40.67 56.03 4.14
CA ASP A 88 41.76 56.94 4.48
C ASP A 88 42.30 57.64 3.22
N LEU A 89 42.04 58.95 3.12
CA LEU A 89 42.50 59.80 2.02
C LEU A 89 44.04 59.87 1.93
N LEU A 90 44.77 59.70 3.04
CA LEU A 90 46.23 59.67 3.05
C LEU A 90 46.76 58.38 2.42
N MET A 91 46.02 57.28 2.56
CA MET A 91 46.25 56.01 1.86
C MET A 91 45.62 55.99 0.46
N LYS A 92 45.17 57.15 -0.05
CA LYS A 92 44.52 57.33 -1.34
C LYS A 92 43.22 56.50 -1.51
N ASN A 93 42.56 56.21 -0.40
CA ASN A 93 41.27 55.56 -0.37
C ASN A 93 40.17 56.61 -0.16
N CYS A 94 39.33 56.80 -1.16
CA CYS A 94 38.24 57.79 -1.16
C CYS A 94 36.86 57.14 -1.01
N THR A 95 36.80 55.89 -0.57
CA THR A 95 35.55 55.15 -0.41
C THR A 95 34.60 55.96 0.47
N THR A 96 33.42 56.24 -0.06
CA THR A 96 32.44 57.15 0.56
C THR A 96 31.11 56.44 0.74
N ILE A 97 30.48 56.64 1.89
CA ILE A 97 29.11 56.22 2.17
C ILE A 97 28.21 57.45 2.12
N PHE A 98 27.13 57.39 1.35
CA PHE A 98 26.06 58.39 1.39
C PHE A 98 24.84 57.80 2.07
N TYR A 99 24.22 58.55 2.97
CA TYR A 99 23.08 58.14 3.77
C TYR A 99 21.77 58.70 3.21
N ASN A 100 20.67 57.99 3.47
CA ASN A 100 19.30 58.45 3.18
C ASN A 100 19.10 58.95 1.74
N ILE A 101 19.52 58.15 0.76
CA ILE A 101 19.48 58.50 -0.68
C ILE A 101 18.04 58.77 -1.13
N ARG A 102 17.85 59.87 -1.85
CA ARG A 102 16.57 60.33 -2.41
C ARG A 102 16.61 60.29 -3.93
N GLU A 103 15.44 60.34 -4.56
CA GLU A 103 15.36 60.33 -6.03
C GLU A 103 16.11 61.49 -6.69
N ARG A 104 16.10 62.67 -6.05
CA ARG A 104 16.85 63.85 -6.51
C ARG A 104 18.37 63.68 -6.48
N ASP A 105 18.87 62.69 -5.73
CA ASP A 105 20.30 62.43 -5.59
C ASP A 105 20.82 61.59 -6.76
N ARG A 106 19.94 61.07 -7.64
CA ARG A 106 20.33 60.42 -8.90
C ARG A 106 21.16 61.36 -9.78
N GLY A 107 22.23 60.85 -10.38
CA GLY A 107 23.09 61.60 -11.29
C GLY A 107 24.51 61.05 -11.36
N ASP A 108 25.40 61.78 -12.02
CA ASP A 108 26.80 61.40 -12.18
C ASP A 108 27.68 62.15 -11.19
N TYR A 109 28.51 61.40 -10.47
CA TYR A 109 29.32 61.91 -9.37
C TYR A 109 30.80 61.90 -9.70
N TYR A 110 31.45 63.03 -9.46
CA TYR A 110 32.87 63.26 -9.70
C TYR A 110 33.58 63.51 -8.37
N PHE A 111 34.71 62.85 -8.16
CA PHE A 111 35.51 63.04 -6.97
C PHE A 111 36.55 64.14 -7.18
N ARG A 112 36.74 64.98 -6.16
CA ARG A 112 37.74 66.03 -6.11
C ARG A 112 38.52 65.93 -4.81
N ILE A 113 39.84 65.95 -4.92
CA ILE A 113 40.75 66.04 -3.77
C ILE A 113 41.36 67.44 -3.72
N GLN A 114 41.33 68.05 -2.54
CA GLN A 114 41.98 69.34 -2.29
C GLN A 114 42.78 69.27 -0.99
N THR A 115 43.93 69.91 -0.93
CA THR A 115 44.71 70.06 0.29
C THR A 115 44.89 71.54 0.62
N THR A 116 45.49 71.84 1.77
CA THR A 116 45.91 73.22 2.09
C THR A 116 47.09 73.69 1.23
N GLY A 117 47.77 72.77 0.53
CA GLY A 117 48.83 73.04 -0.44
C GLY A 117 48.30 73.38 -1.84
N LEU A 118 49.06 72.95 -2.86
CA LEU A 118 48.77 73.18 -4.27
C LEU A 118 47.87 72.10 -4.89
N LEU A 119 47.82 70.90 -4.29
CA LEU A 119 47.02 69.78 -4.79
C LEU A 119 45.52 70.10 -4.75
N LYS A 120 44.93 70.32 -5.93
CA LYS A 120 43.53 70.75 -6.10
C LYS A 120 42.91 70.19 -7.39
N ILE A 121 42.74 68.87 -7.47
CA ILE A 121 42.37 68.17 -8.71
C ILE A 121 40.95 67.57 -8.65
N THR A 122 40.19 67.72 -9.74
CA THR A 122 38.92 67.01 -9.97
C THR A 122 39.18 65.91 -10.98
N TYR A 123 38.83 64.67 -10.64
CA TYR A 123 38.96 63.55 -11.56
C TYR A 123 37.80 63.55 -12.55
N ARG A 124 38.10 63.30 -13.83
CA ARG A 124 37.09 63.25 -14.90
C ARG A 124 36.24 61.97 -14.91
N PRO A 125 36.76 60.76 -14.59
CA PRO A 125 35.90 59.60 -14.45
C PRO A 125 34.84 59.83 -13.37
N SER A 126 33.60 59.48 -13.69
CA SER A 126 32.45 59.61 -12.79
C SER A 126 31.84 58.24 -12.49
N VAL A 127 31.11 58.18 -11.38
CA VAL A 127 30.22 57.06 -11.04
C VAL A 127 28.78 57.50 -11.19
N SER A 128 27.97 56.70 -11.88
CA SER A 128 26.54 56.97 -12.03
C SER A 128 25.74 56.39 -10.86
N LEU A 129 25.11 57.23 -10.05
CA LEU A 129 24.25 56.82 -8.93
C LEU A 129 22.81 56.62 -9.43
N ARG A 130 22.36 55.36 -9.42
CA ARG A 130 20.99 54.98 -9.78
C ARG A 130 20.17 54.78 -8.51
N VAL A 131 18.92 55.25 -8.50
CA VAL A 131 18.02 55.15 -7.35
C VAL A 131 16.81 54.29 -7.72
N ARG A 132 16.47 53.34 -6.85
CA ARG A 132 15.27 52.50 -6.97
C ARG A 132 14.29 52.76 -5.83
N ASP A 133 13.00 52.74 -6.14
CA ASP A 133 11.96 52.79 -5.12
C ASP A 133 11.73 51.43 -4.45
N SER A 134 11.90 50.32 -5.17
CA SER A 134 11.68 48.96 -4.67
C SER A 134 12.98 48.15 -4.64
N PRO A 135 13.17 47.24 -3.65
CA PRO A 135 14.33 46.37 -3.60
C PRO A 135 14.34 45.37 -4.76
N ILE A 136 15.53 44.93 -5.15
CA ILE A 136 15.69 43.84 -6.11
C ILE A 136 15.26 42.53 -5.45
N SER A 137 14.47 41.71 -6.16
CA SER A 137 14.08 40.39 -5.65
C SER A 137 15.32 39.52 -5.40
N PRO A 138 15.37 38.81 -4.27
CA PRO A 138 16.48 37.92 -3.97
C PRO A 138 16.55 36.78 -5.01
N SER A 139 17.74 36.21 -5.15
CA SER A 139 17.96 34.98 -5.92
C SER A 139 17.99 33.78 -4.97
N ILE A 140 17.34 32.68 -5.34
CA ILE A 140 17.37 31.42 -4.58
C ILE A 140 18.08 30.36 -5.41
N THR A 141 19.26 29.96 -4.97
CA THR A 141 20.10 28.93 -5.58
C THR A 141 20.06 27.65 -4.73
N LEU A 142 19.94 26.50 -5.38
CA LEU A 142 19.92 25.18 -4.75
C LEU A 142 21.28 24.50 -4.98
N TYR A 143 21.91 24.09 -3.89
CA TYR A 143 23.17 23.37 -3.89
C TYR A 143 22.98 21.96 -3.36
N LYS A 144 23.64 21.00 -4.00
CA LYS A 144 23.82 19.63 -3.50
C LYS A 144 25.25 19.50 -2.99
N GLU A 145 25.42 18.90 -1.81
CA GLU A 145 26.75 18.77 -1.19
C GLU A 145 27.77 18.06 -2.11
N ASP A 146 27.31 17.09 -2.90
CA ASP A 146 28.17 16.23 -3.73
C ASP A 146 28.30 16.67 -5.20
N GLN A 147 27.47 17.63 -5.66
CA GLN A 147 27.35 17.97 -7.10
C GLN A 147 27.45 19.47 -7.39
N GLY A 148 27.53 20.33 -6.37
CA GLY A 148 27.61 21.78 -6.54
C GLY A 148 26.26 22.42 -6.89
N GLU A 149 26.30 23.51 -7.66
CA GLU A 149 25.11 24.25 -8.07
C GLU A 149 24.26 23.45 -9.07
N VAL A 150 22.95 23.40 -8.85
CA VAL A 150 22.02 22.65 -9.73
C VAL A 150 21.48 23.60 -10.80
N GLU A 151 22.05 23.51 -12.01
CA GLU A 151 21.80 24.45 -13.12
C GLU A 151 20.45 24.24 -13.86
N ASP A 152 19.92 23.01 -14.00
CA ASP A 152 18.56 22.79 -14.53
C ASP A 152 18.01 21.37 -14.27
N GLN A 153 16.68 21.21 -14.32
CA GLN A 153 15.86 20.02 -13.97
C GLN A 153 15.68 19.70 -12.47
N ASN A 154 15.94 20.64 -11.54
CA ASN A 154 15.37 20.77 -10.17
C ASN A 154 15.10 19.53 -9.30
N GLU A 155 15.68 18.38 -9.62
CA GLU A 155 15.31 17.10 -9.06
C GLU A 155 16.34 16.67 -8.03
N VAL A 156 15.85 16.42 -6.83
CA VAL A 156 16.67 16.00 -5.69
C VAL A 156 16.18 14.63 -5.26
N VAL A 157 17.06 13.64 -5.19
CA VAL A 157 16.68 12.31 -4.69
C VAL A 157 16.46 12.39 -3.17
N GLU A 158 15.43 11.71 -2.67
CA GLU A 158 15.18 11.60 -1.22
C GLU A 158 16.44 11.11 -0.48
N GLY A 159 16.72 11.75 0.66
CA GLY A 159 17.92 11.50 1.47
C GLY A 159 19.10 12.42 1.14
N THR A 160 19.10 13.12 0.01
CA THR A 160 20.20 14.03 -0.38
C THR A 160 20.27 15.24 0.56
N SER A 161 21.46 15.56 1.07
CA SER A 161 21.74 16.80 1.78
C SER A 161 21.78 17.98 0.79
N VAL A 162 20.93 18.99 1.04
CA VAL A 162 20.80 20.16 0.18
C VAL A 162 20.87 21.47 0.97
N SER A 163 21.32 22.51 0.27
CA SER A 163 21.42 23.87 0.78
C SER A 163 20.70 24.83 -0.14
N LEU A 164 19.69 25.53 0.38
CA LEU A 164 19.07 26.67 -0.30
C LEU A 164 19.78 27.95 0.15
N ILE A 165 20.37 28.66 -0.80
CA ILE A 165 21.05 29.94 -0.55
C ILE A 165 20.21 31.05 -1.16
N CYS A 166 19.75 31.97 -0.33
CA CYS A 166 19.05 33.17 -0.74
C CYS A 166 19.98 34.36 -0.69
N SER A 167 20.20 35.02 -1.82
CA SER A 167 21.17 36.12 -1.96
C SER A 167 20.50 37.41 -2.43
N ALA A 168 20.82 38.52 -1.78
CA ALA A 168 20.32 39.85 -2.13
C ALA A 168 21.40 40.94 -2.02
N PRO A 169 21.29 42.03 -2.82
CA PRO A 169 22.21 43.16 -2.75
C PRO A 169 22.25 43.77 -1.35
N SER A 170 23.45 44.09 -0.87
CA SER A 170 23.68 44.72 0.43
C SER A 170 24.43 46.03 0.25
N PRO A 171 23.79 47.08 -0.31
CA PRO A 171 24.45 48.36 -0.61
C PRO A 171 24.88 49.13 0.65
N CYS A 172 24.44 48.70 1.83
CA CYS A 172 24.69 49.34 3.12
C CYS A 172 25.22 48.34 4.15
N LEU A 173 26.53 48.38 4.46
CA LEU A 173 27.14 47.44 5.42
C LEU A 173 26.70 47.68 6.88
N LEU A 174 26.39 48.92 7.24
CA LEU A 174 25.94 49.26 8.61
C LEU A 174 24.51 48.81 8.90
N LYS A 175 23.71 48.53 7.86
CA LYS A 175 22.32 48.07 7.96
C LYS A 175 22.06 46.98 6.92
N PRO A 176 22.58 45.76 7.15
CA PRO A 176 22.37 44.66 6.21
C PRO A 176 20.88 44.28 6.15
N PRO A 177 20.41 43.72 5.02
CA PRO A 177 19.06 43.20 4.92
C PRO A 177 18.86 41.98 5.83
N THR A 178 17.66 41.84 6.38
CA THR A 178 17.26 40.64 7.11
C THR A 178 16.57 39.64 6.19
N PHE A 179 16.84 38.36 6.38
CA PHE A 179 16.28 37.27 5.58
C PHE A 179 15.32 36.45 6.43
N THR A 180 14.12 36.20 5.91
CA THR A 180 13.14 35.30 6.51
C THR A 180 12.71 34.25 5.49
N TRP A 181 12.58 33.01 5.95
CA TRP A 181 12.05 31.92 5.15
C TRP A 181 10.63 31.60 5.62
N ASN A 182 9.73 31.25 4.69
CA ASN A 182 8.41 30.75 5.05
C ASN A 182 8.45 29.39 5.76
N PHE A 183 9.54 28.63 5.56
CA PHE A 183 9.78 27.33 6.16
C PHE A 183 10.96 27.44 7.12
N LEU A 184 10.70 27.35 8.43
CA LEU A 184 11.72 27.30 9.47
C LEU A 184 11.53 25.97 10.20
N PRO A 185 12.28 24.90 9.87
CA PRO A 185 12.34 23.74 10.75
C PRO A 185 12.96 24.22 12.07
N GLU A 186 12.40 23.77 13.20
CA GLU A 186 12.77 24.17 14.57
C GLU A 186 14.26 24.01 14.92
N GLU A 187 15.04 23.35 14.07
CA GLU A 187 16.48 23.18 14.23
C GLU A 187 17.14 23.36 12.86
N ARG A 188 17.78 24.52 12.62
CA ARG A 188 19.11 24.60 11.98
C ARG A 188 19.63 26.02 11.79
N ARG A 189 20.96 26.08 11.76
CA ARG A 189 21.81 27.27 11.74
C ARG A 189 21.60 28.07 10.46
N GLN A 190 20.97 29.23 10.59
CA GLN A 190 21.05 30.28 9.60
C GLN A 190 22.48 30.82 9.62
N GLU A 191 23.24 30.56 8.57
CA GLU A 191 24.55 31.18 8.38
C GLU A 191 24.37 32.39 7.46
N GLN A 192 24.68 33.57 7.99
CA GLN A 192 24.65 34.83 7.24
C GLN A 192 26.08 35.22 6.89
N ASN A 193 26.35 35.31 5.59
CA ASN A 193 27.62 35.83 5.08
C ASN A 193 27.39 37.23 4.51
N HIS A 194 28.11 38.20 5.06
CA HIS A 194 28.09 39.58 4.60
C HIS A 194 29.38 39.86 3.83
N ASN A 195 29.27 39.91 2.50
CA ASN A 195 30.34 40.45 1.65
C ASN A 195 30.06 41.94 1.35
N THR A 196 31.06 42.65 0.83
CA THR A 196 31.02 44.09 0.58
C THR A 196 29.95 44.55 -0.42
N SER A 197 29.27 43.64 -1.13
CA SER A 197 28.23 43.96 -2.13
C SER A 197 26.92 43.17 -1.99
N PHE A 198 26.92 41.99 -1.35
CA PHE A 198 25.74 41.14 -1.19
C PHE A 198 25.70 40.48 0.19
N SER A 199 24.49 40.20 0.66
CA SER A 199 24.25 39.37 1.84
C SER A 199 23.51 38.11 1.41
N SER A 200 23.73 37.02 2.12
CA SER A 200 23.03 35.76 1.86
C SER A 200 22.57 35.06 3.14
N SER A 201 21.54 34.23 3.01
CA SER A 201 21.01 33.37 4.07
C SER A 201 20.91 31.95 3.54
N GLN A 202 21.51 31.00 4.26
CA GLN A 202 21.58 29.60 3.88
C GLN A 202 20.67 28.72 4.76
N LEU A 203 19.90 27.84 4.12
CA LEU A 203 19.04 26.84 4.75
C LEU A 203 19.51 25.44 4.35
N ASN A 204 20.00 24.66 5.31
CA ASN A 204 20.52 23.31 5.10
C ASN A 204 19.51 22.26 5.60
N PHE A 205 19.20 21.27 4.77
CA PHE A 205 18.32 20.17 5.16
C PHE A 205 18.53 18.91 4.31
N ASN A 206 17.98 17.78 4.76
CA ASN A 206 17.97 16.55 3.99
C ASN A 206 16.63 16.45 3.28
N ALA A 207 16.65 16.25 1.96
CA ALA A 207 15.45 16.16 1.16
C ALA A 207 14.63 14.91 1.54
N THR A 208 13.31 15.06 1.59
CA THR A 208 12.36 13.97 1.87
C THR A 208 11.19 14.08 0.90
N HIS A 209 10.46 13.00 0.68
CA HIS A 209 9.24 13.00 -0.14
C HIS A 209 8.24 14.09 0.28
N LEU A 210 8.14 14.43 1.57
CA LEU A 210 7.25 15.49 2.07
C LEU A 210 7.62 16.87 1.54
N HIS A 211 8.86 17.07 1.09
CA HIS A 211 9.29 18.33 0.48
C HIS A 211 8.96 18.42 -1.02
N HIS A 212 8.48 17.35 -1.65
CA HIS A 212 8.08 17.38 -3.06
C HIS A 212 6.89 18.34 -3.28
N GLY A 213 7.03 19.29 -4.20
CA GLY A 213 6.00 20.28 -4.51
C GLY A 213 5.91 21.43 -3.48
N LEU A 214 6.69 21.41 -2.40
CA LEU A 214 6.76 22.53 -1.47
C LEU A 214 7.50 23.71 -2.10
N THR A 215 6.99 24.91 -1.84
CA THR A 215 7.56 26.16 -2.35
C THR A 215 8.22 26.94 -1.22
N PHE A 216 9.55 27.00 -1.28
CA PHE A 216 10.38 27.77 -0.35
C PHE A 216 10.40 29.22 -0.78
N THR A 217 9.99 30.12 0.10
CA THR A 217 9.96 31.56 -0.15
C THR A 217 10.93 32.24 0.78
N CYS A 218 11.89 32.96 0.21
CA CYS A 218 12.80 33.82 0.92
C CYS A 218 12.34 35.28 0.78
N THR A 219 12.16 35.94 1.91
CA THR A 219 11.81 37.36 1.99
C THR A 219 12.98 38.12 2.57
N THR A 220 13.43 39.12 1.80
CA THR A 220 14.48 40.05 2.21
C THR A 220 13.85 41.36 2.63
N THR A 221 14.23 41.85 3.81
CA THR A 221 13.68 43.09 4.38
C THR A 221 14.80 44.08 4.66
N TYR A 222 14.67 45.28 4.11
CA TYR A 222 15.56 46.40 4.35
C TYR A 222 14.91 47.32 5.38
N GLN A 223 15.61 47.57 6.48
CA GLN A 223 15.15 48.46 7.55
C GLN A 223 15.53 49.91 7.22
N LEU A 224 14.53 50.74 6.90
CA LEU A 224 14.71 52.19 6.69
C LEU A 224 14.19 52.96 7.90
N GLN A 225 14.50 54.27 7.98
CA GLN A 225 14.14 55.09 9.16
C GLN A 225 12.62 55.17 9.41
N ASN A 226 11.80 55.17 8.35
CA ASN A 226 10.35 55.42 8.46
C ASN A 226 9.47 54.24 8.04
N GLN A 227 9.99 53.28 7.27
CA GLN A 227 9.25 52.14 6.73
C GLN A 227 10.21 50.99 6.45
N ASN A 228 9.69 49.76 6.39
CA ASN A 228 10.43 48.61 5.89
C ASN A 228 10.05 48.38 4.44
N LYS A 229 11.03 48.10 3.59
CA LYS A 229 10.81 47.65 2.21
C LYS A 229 11.26 46.20 2.11
N SER A 230 10.43 45.37 1.52
CA SER A 230 10.74 43.96 1.32
C SER A 230 10.61 43.55 -0.14
N ALA A 231 11.38 42.54 -0.50
CA ALA A 231 11.25 41.81 -1.76
C ALA A 231 11.37 40.31 -1.46
N GLN A 232 10.71 39.49 -2.26
CA GLN A 232 10.65 38.05 -2.04
C GLN A 232 10.90 37.28 -3.33
N SER A 233 11.37 36.06 -3.17
CA SER A 233 11.55 35.09 -4.24
C SER A 233 11.14 33.72 -3.76
N SER A 234 10.69 32.87 -4.66
CA SER A 234 10.15 31.56 -4.35
C SER A 234 10.76 30.50 -5.27
N ARG A 235 11.05 29.33 -4.71
CA ARG A 235 11.56 28.16 -5.45
C ARG A 235 10.82 26.90 -5.00
N THR A 236 10.22 26.20 -5.95
CA THR A 236 9.56 24.91 -5.70
C THR A 236 10.57 23.78 -5.79
N LEU A 237 10.56 22.87 -4.82
CA LEU A 237 11.45 21.72 -4.77
C LEU A 237 10.78 20.50 -5.41
N HIS A 238 11.49 19.82 -6.31
CA HIS A 238 11.03 18.57 -6.90
C HIS A 238 11.88 17.42 -6.33
N VAL A 239 11.32 16.68 -5.37
CA VAL A 239 12.02 15.54 -4.77
C VAL A 239 11.62 14.24 -5.46
N LEU A 240 12.59 13.43 -5.85
CA LEU A 240 12.41 12.10 -6.41
C LEU A 240 12.46 11.04 -5.30
N TYR A 241 11.47 10.16 -5.27
CA TYR A 241 11.32 9.13 -4.26
C TYR A 241 10.64 7.86 -4.82
N GLY A 242 10.95 6.72 -4.22
CA GLY A 242 10.33 5.43 -4.54
C GLY A 242 8.85 5.36 -4.15
N PRO A 243 8.08 4.42 -4.70
CA PRO A 243 6.67 4.28 -4.38
C PRO A 243 6.43 4.09 -2.87
N ARG A 244 5.36 4.70 -2.36
CA ARG A 244 4.93 4.60 -0.97
C ARG A 244 3.41 4.63 -0.89
N ASN A 245 2.88 4.28 0.29
CA ASN A 245 1.44 4.23 0.56
C ASN A 245 0.68 3.43 -0.52
N THR A 246 1.30 2.36 -1.02
CA THR A 246 0.66 1.50 -2.01
C THR A 246 -0.62 0.92 -1.42
N SER A 247 -1.71 0.99 -2.17
CA SER A 247 -3.01 0.50 -1.76
C SER A 247 -3.59 -0.36 -2.86
N VAL A 248 -4.29 -1.41 -2.44
CA VAL A 248 -5.08 -2.27 -3.32
C VAL A 248 -6.56 -2.12 -2.95
N SER A 249 -7.40 -1.95 -3.96
CA SER A 249 -8.85 -1.90 -3.84
C SER A 249 -9.49 -2.91 -4.79
N ALA A 250 -10.69 -3.37 -4.45
CA ALA A 250 -11.45 -4.32 -5.27
C ALA A 250 -12.77 -3.68 -5.67
N SER A 251 -13.14 -3.78 -6.94
CA SER A 251 -14.42 -3.34 -7.48
C SER A 251 -15.14 -4.51 -8.15
N PRO A 252 -16.41 -4.80 -7.82
CA PRO A 252 -17.28 -4.05 -6.90
C PRO A 252 -16.98 -4.26 -5.40
N SER A 253 -16.40 -5.39 -4.99
CA SER A 253 -16.03 -5.69 -3.61
C SER A 253 -14.96 -6.78 -3.58
N ALA A 254 -14.21 -6.86 -2.47
CA ALA A 254 -13.28 -7.96 -2.19
C ALA A 254 -14.02 -9.26 -1.79
N SER A 255 -15.27 -9.15 -1.36
CA SER A 255 -16.20 -10.28 -1.17
C SER A 255 -17.02 -10.45 -2.45
N VAL A 256 -16.62 -11.39 -3.30
CA VAL A 256 -17.19 -11.58 -4.65
C VAL A 256 -17.98 -12.89 -4.72
N LEU A 257 -19.13 -12.88 -5.39
CA LEU A 257 -19.91 -14.10 -5.61
C LEU A 257 -19.21 -15.03 -6.60
N LEU A 258 -19.32 -16.34 -6.39
CA LEU A 258 -18.83 -17.36 -7.32
C LEU A 258 -19.43 -17.15 -8.72
N GLY A 259 -18.61 -17.26 -9.75
CA GLY A 259 -18.96 -17.04 -11.15
C GLY A 259 -19.05 -15.57 -11.56
N SER A 260 -18.88 -14.61 -10.64
CA SER A 260 -18.91 -13.17 -10.94
C SER A 260 -17.54 -12.63 -11.34
N SER A 261 -17.52 -11.39 -11.83
CA SER A 261 -16.28 -10.68 -12.15
C SER A 261 -15.89 -9.70 -11.04
N VAL A 262 -14.58 -9.56 -10.81
CA VAL A 262 -13.98 -8.57 -9.90
C VAL A 262 -12.73 -7.99 -10.53
N SER A 263 -12.51 -6.69 -10.35
CA SER A 263 -11.28 -6.00 -10.75
C SER A 263 -10.56 -5.48 -9.52
N LEU A 264 -9.33 -5.94 -9.32
CA LEU A 264 -8.41 -5.39 -8.33
C LEU A 264 -7.67 -4.21 -8.95
N SER A 265 -7.54 -3.12 -8.21
CA SER A 265 -6.88 -1.89 -8.63
C SER A 265 -5.80 -1.52 -7.63
N CYS A 266 -4.61 -1.21 -8.12
CA CYS A 266 -3.45 -0.85 -7.33
C CYS A 266 -3.04 0.59 -7.60
N SER A 267 -2.78 1.35 -6.54
CA SER A 267 -2.35 2.75 -6.61
C SER A 267 -1.20 2.98 -5.63
N SER A 268 -0.28 3.88 -5.97
CA SER A 268 0.84 4.24 -5.10
C SER A 268 1.25 5.69 -5.33
N ASP A 269 1.69 6.36 -4.27
CA ASP A 269 2.33 7.67 -4.34
C ASP A 269 3.82 7.51 -4.69
N ALA A 270 4.28 8.12 -5.78
CA ALA A 270 5.66 8.01 -6.25
C ALA A 270 6.02 9.23 -7.12
N ASN A 271 7.27 9.68 -7.05
CA ASN A 271 7.83 10.64 -8.01
C ASN A 271 9.25 10.21 -8.46
N PRO A 272 9.49 9.89 -9.74
CA PRO A 272 8.54 9.89 -10.83
C PRO A 272 7.43 8.87 -10.61
N ALA A 273 6.33 9.04 -11.37
CA ALA A 273 5.20 8.12 -11.31
C ALA A 273 5.64 6.66 -11.47
N VAL A 274 4.84 5.75 -10.91
CA VAL A 274 5.11 4.31 -10.96
C VAL A 274 5.29 3.87 -12.41
N LEU A 275 6.41 3.20 -12.69
CA LEU A 275 6.74 2.68 -14.02
C LEU A 275 6.02 1.36 -14.27
N ASN A 276 6.07 0.45 -13.29
CA ASN A 276 5.53 -0.89 -13.42
C ASN A 276 4.71 -1.30 -12.18
N TYR A 277 3.56 -1.92 -12.44
CA TYR A 277 2.77 -2.64 -11.45
C TYR A 277 2.79 -4.13 -11.78
N THR A 278 3.06 -4.98 -10.78
CA THR A 278 3.10 -6.44 -10.93
C THR A 278 2.26 -7.11 -9.85
N TRP A 279 1.46 -8.11 -10.23
CA TRP A 279 0.57 -8.83 -9.33
C TRP A 279 1.09 -10.23 -9.03
N TYR A 280 1.00 -10.62 -7.75
CA TYR A 280 1.44 -11.91 -7.25
C TYR A 280 0.37 -12.58 -6.38
N ARG A 281 0.34 -13.92 -6.38
CA ARG A 281 -0.37 -14.74 -5.39
C ARG A 281 0.48 -14.94 -4.13
N GLU A 282 -0.13 -15.47 -3.08
CA GLU A 282 0.54 -15.83 -1.81
C GLU A 282 1.73 -16.79 -1.99
N ASN A 283 1.69 -17.68 -2.98
CA ASN A 283 2.78 -18.60 -3.32
C ASN A 283 3.95 -17.92 -4.06
N GLY A 284 3.89 -16.61 -4.33
CA GLY A 284 4.90 -15.85 -5.07
C GLY A 284 4.76 -15.93 -6.59
N GLU A 285 3.72 -16.60 -7.11
CA GLU A 285 3.45 -16.70 -8.54
C GLU A 285 3.01 -15.35 -9.11
N GLN A 286 3.69 -14.89 -10.17
CA GLN A 286 3.29 -13.70 -10.91
C GLN A 286 2.09 -14.01 -11.81
N ILE A 287 1.00 -13.29 -11.60
CA ILE A 287 -0.29 -13.54 -12.28
C ILE A 287 -0.70 -12.42 -13.23
N GLY A 288 -0.02 -11.28 -13.22
CA GLY A 288 -0.36 -10.16 -14.11
C GLY A 288 0.52 -8.94 -13.95
N THR A 289 0.36 -8.01 -14.87
CA THR A 289 1.03 -6.70 -14.91
C THR A 289 0.03 -5.59 -15.22
N GLY A 290 0.32 -4.38 -14.77
CA GLY A 290 -0.57 -3.23 -14.91
C GLY A 290 -1.25 -2.86 -13.59
N ASN A 291 -1.79 -1.64 -13.52
CA ASN A 291 -2.42 -1.11 -12.31
C ASN A 291 -3.77 -1.81 -11.98
N HIS A 292 -4.32 -2.59 -12.91
CA HIS A 292 -5.53 -3.38 -12.73
C HIS A 292 -5.29 -4.86 -13.01
N LEU A 293 -5.93 -5.72 -12.21
CA LEU A 293 -6.02 -7.16 -12.43
C LEU A 293 -7.50 -7.56 -12.41
N THR A 294 -8.01 -8.05 -13.54
CA THR A 294 -9.41 -8.44 -13.68
C THR A 294 -9.57 -9.95 -13.69
N ILE A 295 -10.46 -10.46 -12.85
CA ILE A 295 -10.90 -11.86 -12.83
C ILE A 295 -12.33 -11.86 -13.36
N ASN A 296 -12.56 -12.50 -14.51
CA ASN A 296 -13.86 -12.45 -15.20
C ASN A 296 -14.89 -13.42 -14.61
N THR A 297 -14.45 -14.60 -14.17
CA THR A 297 -15.32 -15.64 -13.64
C THR A 297 -14.62 -16.29 -12.46
N THR A 298 -15.06 -15.93 -11.26
CA THR A 298 -14.46 -16.42 -10.01
C THR A 298 -14.86 -17.87 -9.72
N ASP A 299 -13.93 -18.63 -9.16
CA ASP A 299 -14.15 -19.96 -8.61
C ASP A 299 -13.51 -20.06 -7.21
N SER A 300 -13.59 -21.24 -6.59
CA SER A 300 -13.03 -21.47 -5.25
C SER A 300 -11.50 -21.33 -5.19
N THR A 301 -10.77 -21.49 -6.29
CA THR A 301 -9.30 -21.34 -6.37
C THR A 301 -8.85 -19.89 -6.46
N HIS A 302 -9.75 -18.98 -6.84
CA HIS A 302 -9.48 -17.55 -6.86
C HIS A 302 -9.47 -16.91 -5.47
N ARG A 303 -10.02 -17.59 -4.46
CA ARG A 303 -9.94 -17.14 -3.06
C ARG A 303 -8.48 -17.08 -2.61
N GLY A 304 -8.12 -16.03 -1.88
CA GLY A 304 -6.81 -15.92 -1.23
C GLY A 304 -6.23 -14.52 -1.26
N LEU A 305 -4.97 -14.43 -0.86
CA LEU A 305 -4.25 -13.16 -0.76
C LEU A 305 -3.58 -12.81 -2.10
N TYR A 306 -3.82 -11.58 -2.55
CA TYR A 306 -3.23 -11.00 -3.75
C TYR A 306 -2.31 -9.85 -3.34
N TYR A 307 -1.13 -9.80 -3.93
CA TYR A 307 -0.15 -8.75 -3.72
C TYR A 307 0.03 -7.93 -5.00
N CYS A 308 0.09 -6.62 -4.86
CA CYS A 308 0.56 -5.72 -5.90
C CYS A 308 1.90 -5.12 -5.50
N ARG A 309 2.87 -5.16 -6.41
CA ARG A 309 4.14 -4.45 -6.33
C ARG A 309 4.14 -3.26 -7.27
N ALA A 310 4.28 -2.06 -6.72
CA ALA A 310 4.48 -0.83 -7.47
C ALA A 310 5.98 -0.50 -7.48
N GLN A 311 6.55 -0.21 -8.65
CA GLN A 311 7.98 0.05 -8.82
C GLN A 311 8.25 1.27 -9.70
N ASN A 312 9.20 2.11 -9.29
CA ASN A 312 9.84 3.11 -10.14
C ASN A 312 11.38 2.97 -10.07
N GLN A 313 12.12 3.89 -10.69
CA GLN A 313 13.59 3.86 -10.72
C GLN A 313 14.27 4.10 -9.36
N HIS A 314 13.52 4.56 -8.35
CA HIS A 314 14.03 4.88 -7.00
C HIS A 314 13.60 3.87 -5.93
N GLY A 315 12.83 2.83 -6.29
CA GLY A 315 12.46 1.76 -5.38
C GLY A 315 11.14 1.11 -5.72
N ASP A 316 10.64 0.31 -4.79
CA ASP A 316 9.36 -0.37 -4.90
C ASP A 316 8.65 -0.48 -3.55
N HIS A 317 7.32 -0.62 -3.59
CA HIS A 317 6.50 -0.82 -2.42
C HIS A 317 5.29 -1.70 -2.75
N ASN A 318 4.89 -2.52 -1.78
CA ASN A 318 3.90 -3.56 -1.97
C ASN A 318 2.66 -3.32 -1.10
N SER A 319 1.52 -3.82 -1.56
CA SER A 319 0.28 -3.85 -0.80
C SER A 319 -0.54 -5.07 -1.19
N SER A 320 -1.49 -5.47 -0.35
CA SER A 320 -2.24 -6.71 -0.55
C SER A 320 -3.72 -6.57 -0.25
N VAL A 321 -4.50 -7.51 -0.80
CA VAL A 321 -5.94 -7.64 -0.57
C VAL A 321 -6.31 -9.12 -0.51
N VAL A 322 -7.19 -9.48 0.42
CA VAL A 322 -7.78 -10.83 0.47
C VAL A 322 -9.02 -10.83 -0.41
N LEU A 323 -9.04 -11.65 -1.45
CA LEU A 323 -10.23 -11.93 -2.22
C LEU A 323 -11.00 -13.09 -1.58
N ASP A 324 -12.22 -12.82 -1.14
CA ASP A 324 -13.14 -13.80 -0.55
C ASP A 324 -14.23 -14.18 -1.55
N VAL A 325 -14.22 -15.43 -2.02
CA VAL A 325 -15.21 -15.92 -2.99
C VAL A 325 -16.37 -16.58 -2.26
N GLN A 326 -17.55 -15.96 -2.32
CA GLN A 326 -18.76 -16.38 -1.59
C GLN A 326 -19.72 -17.16 -2.47
N TYR A 327 -20.40 -18.15 -1.90
CA TYR A 327 -21.34 -19.02 -2.58
C TYR A 327 -22.40 -19.57 -1.61
N ALA A 328 -23.58 -19.88 -2.16
CA ALA A 328 -24.69 -20.46 -1.40
C ALA A 328 -24.33 -21.84 -0.82
N PRO A 329 -25.01 -22.29 0.25
CA PRO A 329 -24.74 -23.57 0.85
C PRO A 329 -25.06 -24.71 -0.12
N GLN A 330 -24.31 -25.81 -0.04
CA GLN A 330 -24.54 -27.03 -0.78
C GLN A 330 -24.38 -28.21 0.18
N VAL A 331 -25.42 -29.03 0.31
CA VAL A 331 -25.40 -30.24 1.14
C VAL A 331 -24.50 -31.27 0.47
N SER A 332 -23.54 -31.77 1.24
CA SER A 332 -22.61 -32.79 0.78
C SER A 332 -23.34 -34.13 0.57
N PRO A 333 -23.04 -34.85 -0.53
CA PRO A 333 -23.52 -36.23 -0.73
C PRO A 333 -23.06 -37.21 0.36
N SER A 334 -22.08 -36.86 1.19
CA SER A 334 -21.67 -37.64 2.37
C SER A 334 -22.74 -37.66 3.48
N SER A 335 -23.70 -36.72 3.43
CA SER A 335 -24.80 -36.63 4.38
C SER A 335 -25.65 -37.90 4.32
N SER A 336 -25.77 -38.57 5.45
CA SER A 336 -26.33 -39.92 5.52
C SER A 336 -26.99 -40.21 6.86
N CYS A 337 -27.86 -41.22 6.87
CA CYS A 337 -28.57 -41.66 8.05
C CYS A 337 -28.43 -43.17 8.23
N ASN A 338 -28.18 -43.58 9.47
CA ASN A 338 -28.20 -44.97 9.90
C ASN A 338 -29.38 -45.19 10.84
N SER A 339 -30.14 -46.25 10.61
CA SER A 339 -31.32 -46.61 11.39
C SER A 339 -31.15 -47.98 12.03
N THR A 340 -31.33 -48.08 13.34
CA THR A 340 -31.45 -49.35 14.08
C THR A 340 -32.91 -49.60 14.48
N GLN A 341 -33.18 -50.54 15.39
CA GLN A 341 -34.54 -50.79 15.90
C GLN A 341 -35.01 -49.73 16.92
N GLU A 342 -34.08 -49.00 17.55
CA GLU A 342 -34.38 -48.08 18.65
C GLU A 342 -33.95 -46.63 18.36
N LEU A 343 -32.96 -46.44 17.49
CA LEU A 343 -32.30 -45.16 17.28
C LEU A 343 -32.02 -44.90 15.80
N ILE A 344 -32.23 -43.65 15.39
CA ILE A 344 -31.82 -43.13 14.08
C ILE A 344 -30.75 -42.08 14.32
N MET A 345 -29.61 -42.23 13.64
CA MET A 345 -28.50 -41.29 13.69
C MET A 345 -28.23 -40.77 12.30
N CYS A 346 -28.31 -39.46 12.12
CA CYS A 346 -28.04 -38.80 10.85
C CYS A 346 -26.88 -37.83 10.98
N SER A 347 -26.09 -37.73 9.93
CA SER A 347 -25.05 -36.73 9.74
C SER A 347 -25.40 -35.91 8.50
N CYS A 348 -25.37 -34.59 8.65
CA CYS A 348 -25.54 -33.65 7.55
C CYS A 348 -24.33 -32.73 7.50
N GLU A 349 -23.63 -32.74 6.37
CA GLU A 349 -22.47 -31.89 6.11
C GLU A 349 -22.82 -30.93 4.99
N VAL A 350 -22.56 -29.64 5.19
CA VAL A 350 -22.91 -28.59 4.24
C VAL A 350 -21.72 -27.68 4.04
N HIS A 351 -21.38 -27.43 2.77
CA HIS A 351 -20.33 -26.50 2.37
C HIS A 351 -20.95 -25.18 1.92
N GLY A 352 -20.41 -24.04 2.34
CA GLY A 352 -20.91 -22.72 1.97
C GLY A 352 -19.95 -21.62 2.43
N ASN A 353 -19.90 -20.50 1.72
CA ASN A 353 -19.16 -19.32 2.14
C ASN A 353 -20.05 -18.08 1.99
N PRO A 354 -20.48 -17.39 3.07
CA PRO A 354 -20.10 -17.61 4.47
C PRO A 354 -20.54 -18.98 5.03
N SER A 355 -19.87 -19.42 6.11
CA SER A 355 -20.12 -20.73 6.73
C SER A 355 -21.62 -20.93 7.02
N PRO A 356 -22.22 -22.06 6.60
CA PRO A 356 -23.65 -22.26 6.72
C PRO A 356 -24.07 -22.62 8.14
N LYS A 357 -25.25 -22.15 8.56
CA LYS A 357 -25.95 -22.57 9.78
C LYS A 357 -26.83 -23.78 9.47
N LEU A 358 -26.77 -24.81 10.31
CA LEU A 358 -27.54 -26.04 10.13
C LEU A 358 -28.78 -26.06 11.03
N GLU A 359 -29.92 -26.41 10.44
CA GLU A 359 -31.16 -26.64 11.17
C GLU A 359 -31.79 -27.97 10.74
N TRP A 360 -32.27 -28.72 11.74
CA TRP A 360 -32.99 -29.97 11.51
C TRP A 360 -34.46 -29.76 11.78
N SER A 361 -35.32 -30.23 10.86
CA SER A 361 -36.76 -30.28 11.04
C SER A 361 -37.26 -31.72 10.88
N VAL A 362 -38.16 -32.12 11.78
CA VAL A 362 -38.82 -33.43 11.77
C VAL A 362 -40.31 -33.18 11.57
N SER A 363 -40.91 -33.82 10.57
CA SER A 363 -42.37 -33.77 10.39
C SER A 363 -43.05 -34.61 11.47
N GLY A 364 -43.46 -33.99 12.59
CA GLY A 364 -44.37 -34.62 13.58
C GLY A 364 -44.07 -34.45 15.07
N GLN A 365 -42.82 -34.24 15.55
CA GLN A 365 -42.49 -33.85 16.94
C GLN A 365 -40.99 -33.53 17.17
N THR A 366 -40.61 -33.14 18.40
CA THR A 366 -39.33 -32.52 18.78
C THR A 366 -38.09 -33.44 18.70
N PRO A 367 -36.93 -32.95 18.21
CA PRO A 367 -35.65 -33.66 18.22
C PRO A 367 -35.16 -34.02 19.62
N SER A 368 -34.55 -35.20 19.80
CA SER A 368 -34.02 -35.63 21.10
C SER A 368 -32.62 -35.09 21.42
N THR A 369 -31.70 -35.03 20.45
CA THR A 369 -30.36 -34.43 20.65
C THR A 369 -29.76 -33.99 19.31
N ILE A 370 -29.31 -32.74 19.23
CA ILE A 370 -28.59 -32.18 18.07
C ILE A 370 -27.19 -31.79 18.54
N ARG A 371 -26.19 -32.13 17.73
CA ARG A 371 -24.80 -31.69 17.91
C ARG A 371 -24.32 -31.03 16.62
N GLU A 372 -23.65 -29.90 16.72
CA GLU A 372 -23.09 -29.18 15.58
C GLU A 372 -21.58 -29.06 15.75
N GLU A 373 -20.86 -29.18 14.64
CA GLU A 373 -19.41 -29.19 14.55
C GLU A 373 -18.98 -28.34 13.34
N SER A 374 -18.15 -27.33 13.57
CA SER A 374 -17.50 -26.59 12.50
C SER A 374 -16.27 -27.38 12.02
N VAL A 375 -16.36 -28.01 10.86
CA VAL A 375 -15.26 -28.79 10.28
C VAL A 375 -14.15 -27.88 9.78
N ASN A 376 -14.50 -26.80 9.09
CA ASN A 376 -13.61 -25.72 8.68
C ASN A 376 -14.41 -24.42 8.49
N TYR A 377 -13.76 -23.33 8.06
CA TYR A 377 -14.38 -22.01 7.91
C TYR A 377 -15.49 -21.92 6.83
N THR A 378 -15.65 -22.94 5.99
CA THR A 378 -16.71 -23.05 4.96
C THR A 378 -17.60 -24.27 5.12
N THR A 379 -17.32 -25.14 6.10
CA THR A 379 -17.95 -26.46 6.20
C THR A 379 -18.47 -26.66 7.60
N SER A 380 -19.78 -26.82 7.70
CA SER A 380 -20.47 -27.14 8.94
C SER A 380 -20.98 -28.57 8.84
N ARG A 381 -20.90 -29.32 9.94
CA ARG A 381 -21.48 -30.66 10.06
C ARG A 381 -22.36 -30.73 11.29
N SER A 382 -23.53 -31.34 11.16
CA SER A 382 -24.45 -31.55 12.28
C SER A 382 -24.89 -33.00 12.35
N PHE A 383 -25.08 -33.48 13.57
CA PHE A 383 -25.56 -34.81 13.88
C PHE A 383 -26.86 -34.72 14.66
N ILE A 384 -27.85 -35.51 14.26
CA ILE A 384 -29.12 -35.64 14.96
C ILE A 384 -29.39 -37.09 15.32
N SER A 385 -29.79 -37.30 16.57
CA SER A 385 -30.19 -38.61 17.10
C SER A 385 -31.66 -38.58 17.48
N ILE A 386 -32.43 -39.52 16.93
CA ILE A 386 -33.89 -39.62 17.09
C ILE A 386 -34.26 -41.00 17.61
N HIS A 387 -34.93 -41.06 18.77
CA HIS A 387 -35.50 -42.31 19.28
C HIS A 387 -36.76 -42.69 18.51
N GLN A 388 -36.91 -43.97 18.15
CA GLN A 388 -38.06 -44.45 17.37
C GLN A 388 -39.32 -44.59 18.24
N SER A 389 -40.13 -43.55 18.33
CA SER A 389 -41.46 -43.56 18.96
C SER A 389 -42.61 -43.19 18.01
N PHE A 390 -42.35 -43.14 16.70
CA PHE A 390 -43.32 -42.69 15.70
C PHE A 390 -44.26 -43.81 15.23
N THR A 391 -45.52 -43.46 15.03
CA THR A 391 -46.61 -44.37 14.61
C THR A 391 -46.68 -44.58 13.10
N ASP A 392 -46.12 -43.68 12.28
CA ASP A 392 -46.21 -43.66 10.80
C ASP A 392 -44.87 -43.34 10.10
N MET A 393 -44.89 -43.26 8.75
CA MET A 393 -43.79 -42.75 7.92
C MET A 393 -43.47 -41.30 8.28
N PHE A 394 -42.19 -40.98 8.50
CA PHE A 394 -41.76 -39.62 8.81
C PHE A 394 -40.57 -39.20 7.93
N THR A 395 -40.46 -37.89 7.70
CA THR A 395 -39.38 -37.27 6.92
C THR A 395 -38.54 -36.40 7.83
N LEU A 396 -37.24 -36.62 7.78
CA LEU A 396 -36.23 -35.79 8.43
C LEU A 396 -35.61 -34.86 7.38
N GLN A 397 -35.52 -33.59 7.70
CA GLN A 397 -35.00 -32.56 6.82
C GLN A 397 -33.80 -31.88 7.49
N CYS A 398 -32.68 -31.83 6.78
CA CYS A 398 -31.54 -30.98 7.11
C CYS A 398 -31.56 -29.76 6.19
N VAL A 399 -31.50 -28.57 6.77
CA VAL A 399 -31.39 -27.30 6.03
C VAL A 399 -30.08 -26.62 6.39
N GLY A 400 -29.24 -26.39 5.39
CA GLY A 400 -28.08 -25.52 5.49
C GLY A 400 -28.41 -24.13 4.96
N SER A 401 -28.11 -23.08 5.71
CA SER A 401 -28.45 -21.71 5.34
C SER A 401 -27.28 -20.74 5.53
N ASN A 402 -27.08 -19.81 4.60
CA ASN A 402 -26.21 -18.66 4.77
C ASN A 402 -26.86 -17.40 4.16
N THR A 403 -26.13 -16.29 4.15
CA THR A 403 -26.63 -15.01 3.61
C THR A 403 -26.96 -15.02 2.12
N LEU A 404 -26.50 -16.03 1.36
CA LEU A 404 -26.67 -16.15 -0.08
C LEU A 404 -27.75 -17.16 -0.49
N GLY A 405 -28.22 -18.00 0.44
CA GLY A 405 -29.29 -18.95 0.15
C GLY A 405 -29.35 -20.11 1.13
N THR A 406 -30.10 -21.13 0.73
CA THR A 406 -30.28 -22.36 1.49
C THR A 406 -30.20 -23.56 0.58
N ASP A 407 -29.78 -24.69 1.14
CA ASP A 407 -29.88 -26.00 0.51
C ASP A 407 -30.39 -27.02 1.51
N THR A 408 -31.07 -28.05 1.01
CA THR A 408 -31.86 -28.96 1.84
C THR A 408 -31.69 -30.41 1.41
N GLN A 409 -31.49 -31.29 2.39
CA GLN A 409 -31.50 -32.73 2.20
C GLN A 409 -32.66 -33.37 2.99
N LEU A 410 -33.43 -34.22 2.30
CA LEU A 410 -34.52 -34.99 2.88
C LEU A 410 -34.10 -36.45 3.07
N PHE A 411 -34.45 -37.02 4.22
CA PHE A 411 -34.28 -38.42 4.54
C PHE A 411 -35.64 -39.03 4.90
N TYR A 412 -36.00 -40.11 4.20
CA TYR A 412 -37.30 -40.76 4.34
C TYR A 412 -37.18 -42.03 5.17
N PHE A 413 -38.00 -42.15 6.22
CA PHE A 413 -38.03 -43.33 7.08
C PHE A 413 -39.41 -43.97 7.09
N LYS A 414 -39.44 -45.29 6.94
CA LYS A 414 -40.65 -46.11 7.05
C LYS A 414 -40.43 -47.21 8.07
N LYS A 415 -41.38 -47.35 9.01
CA LYS A 415 -41.37 -48.46 9.97
C LYS A 415 -41.45 -49.78 9.21
N VAL A 416 -40.46 -50.65 9.39
CA VAL A 416 -40.52 -52.03 8.92
C VAL A 416 -41.38 -52.82 9.90
N PRO A 417 -42.50 -53.42 9.49
CA PRO A 417 -43.29 -54.28 10.38
C PRO A 417 -42.41 -55.45 10.86
N HIS A 418 -42.45 -55.73 12.17
CA HIS A 418 -41.84 -56.95 12.69
C HIS A 418 -42.50 -58.17 12.00
N PRO A 419 -41.73 -59.15 11.49
CA PRO A 419 -42.29 -60.35 10.85
C PRO A 419 -43.09 -61.27 11.80
N SER A 420 -43.18 -60.92 13.09
CA SER A 420 -43.90 -61.67 14.12
C SER A 420 -45.38 -61.30 14.30
N ASP A 421 -45.90 -60.25 13.64
CA ASP A 421 -47.32 -59.84 13.79
C ASP A 421 -48.26 -60.44 12.72
N LYS A 422 -47.82 -61.46 11.97
CA LYS A 422 -48.69 -62.23 11.07
C LYS A 422 -48.47 -63.73 11.21
N ALA A 423 -48.94 -64.27 12.32
CA ALA A 423 -49.40 -65.65 12.39
C ALA A 423 -50.68 -65.67 13.22
N ASP A 424 -51.83 -65.65 12.54
CA ASP A 424 -53.13 -65.91 13.15
C ASP A 424 -53.09 -67.28 13.83
N ARG A 425 -52.94 -67.29 15.16
CA ARG A 425 -52.94 -68.48 16.02
C ARG A 425 -54.24 -69.31 15.90
N ASN A 426 -55.24 -68.81 15.18
CA ASN A 426 -56.54 -69.42 14.99
C ASN A 426 -56.68 -70.27 13.70
N THR A 427 -55.72 -70.23 12.77
CA THR A 427 -55.78 -71.09 11.56
C THR A 427 -55.25 -72.51 11.82
N ALA A 428 -54.23 -72.68 12.65
CA ALA A 428 -53.66 -73.99 12.97
C ALA A 428 -54.62 -74.90 13.76
N GLU A 429 -55.38 -74.34 14.71
CA GLU A 429 -56.42 -75.04 15.48
C GLU A 429 -57.55 -75.54 14.57
N LEU A 430 -57.99 -74.73 13.59
CA LEU A 430 -59.05 -75.11 12.67
C LEU A 430 -58.63 -76.28 11.75
N TYR A 431 -57.39 -76.28 11.27
CA TYR A 431 -56.84 -77.38 10.46
C TYR A 431 -56.66 -78.67 11.26
N LEU A 432 -56.26 -78.59 12.54
CA LEU A 432 -56.19 -79.75 13.44
C LEU A 432 -57.57 -80.37 13.69
N VAL A 433 -58.59 -79.54 13.94
CA VAL A 433 -59.98 -80.00 14.12
C VAL A 433 -60.54 -80.62 12.84
N LEU A 434 -60.33 -79.99 11.68
CA LEU A 434 -60.75 -80.54 10.38
C LEU A 434 -60.07 -81.89 10.08
N SER A 435 -58.77 -82.02 10.37
CA SER A 435 -58.02 -83.27 10.19
C SER A 435 -58.58 -84.39 11.08
N LEU A 436 -58.86 -84.10 12.36
CA LEU A 436 -59.47 -85.07 13.29
C LEU A 436 -60.87 -85.51 12.84
N CYS A 437 -61.70 -84.59 12.33
CA CYS A 437 -63.02 -84.92 11.79
C CYS A 437 -62.94 -85.84 10.56
N VAL A 438 -61.99 -85.60 9.65
CA VAL A 438 -61.79 -86.44 8.46
C VAL A 438 -61.32 -87.84 8.86
N VAL A 439 -60.39 -87.96 9.81
CA VAL A 439 -59.93 -89.27 10.32
C VAL A 439 -61.07 -90.04 11.01
N LEU A 440 -61.93 -89.35 11.77
CA LEU A 440 -63.13 -89.97 12.36
C LEU A 440 -64.12 -90.46 11.30
N LEU A 441 -64.40 -89.68 10.26
CA LEU A 441 -65.29 -90.10 9.17
C LEU A 441 -64.74 -91.30 8.39
N LEU A 442 -63.43 -91.32 8.12
CA LEU A 442 -62.78 -92.45 7.46
C LEU A 442 -62.79 -93.70 8.35
N SER A 443 -62.58 -93.57 9.66
CA SER A 443 -62.63 -94.73 10.58
C SER A 443 -64.05 -95.30 10.70
N VAL A 444 -65.09 -94.47 10.73
CA VAL A 444 -66.49 -94.93 10.68
C VAL A 444 -66.80 -95.64 9.36
N GLY A 445 -66.28 -95.14 8.24
CA GLY A 445 -66.39 -95.79 6.92
C GLY A 445 -65.71 -97.16 6.87
N VAL A 446 -64.50 -97.29 7.43
CA VAL A 446 -63.75 -98.56 7.50
C VAL A 446 -64.43 -99.56 8.44
N ILE A 447 -64.93 -99.12 9.59
CA ILE A 447 -65.70 -99.96 10.52
C ILE A 447 -67.00 -100.44 9.86
N GLY A 448 -67.71 -99.56 9.14
CA GLY A 448 -68.89 -99.93 8.37
C GLY A 448 -68.59 -100.96 7.27
N PHE A 449 -67.46 -100.80 6.57
CA PHE A 449 -67.01 -101.76 5.55
C PHE A 449 -66.59 -103.10 6.14
N LEU A 450 -65.94 -103.12 7.31
CA LEU A 450 -65.59 -104.34 8.05
C LEU A 450 -66.85 -105.08 8.54
N ILE A 451 -67.84 -104.36 9.07
CA ILE A 451 -69.14 -104.95 9.45
C ILE A 451 -69.87 -105.50 8.22
N TYR A 452 -69.82 -104.81 7.08
CA TYR A 452 -70.37 -105.28 5.81
C TYR A 452 -69.69 -106.56 5.30
N LYS A 453 -68.35 -106.63 5.37
CA LYS A 453 -67.56 -107.83 5.02
C LYS A 453 -67.82 -108.99 5.99
N LEU A 454 -67.94 -108.74 7.29
CA LEU A 454 -68.31 -109.75 8.29
C LEU A 454 -69.73 -110.31 8.07
N LYS A 455 -70.69 -109.47 7.65
CA LYS A 455 -72.03 -109.90 7.21
C LYS A 455 -72.00 -110.72 5.90
N GLN A 456 -71.05 -110.46 5.00
CA GLN A 456 -70.85 -111.28 3.80
C GLN A 456 -70.17 -112.62 4.11
N LEU A 457 -69.22 -112.65 5.05
CA LEU A 457 -68.52 -113.87 5.47
C LEU A 457 -69.42 -114.83 6.25
N SER A 458 -70.39 -114.34 7.03
CA SER A 458 -71.38 -115.21 7.70
C SER A 458 -72.42 -115.83 6.76
N LYS A 459 -72.55 -115.34 5.51
CA LYS A 459 -73.47 -115.88 4.49
C LYS A 459 -72.86 -116.93 3.56
N LYS A 460 -71.55 -117.14 3.58
CA LYS A 460 -70.83 -118.09 2.69
C LYS A 460 -70.35 -119.39 3.36
N ILE A 461 -70.65 -119.60 4.65
CA ILE A 461 -70.34 -120.84 5.39
C ILE A 461 -71.64 -121.60 5.65
N LYS A 462 -72.26 -122.09 4.57
CA LYS A 462 -73.27 -123.17 4.56
C LYS A 462 -73.16 -123.78 3.16
N VAL A 463 -72.87 -125.08 3.09
CA VAL A 463 -72.60 -125.90 1.88
C VAL A 463 -71.11 -125.83 1.45
N GLN A 464 -70.19 -126.64 2.01
CA GLN A 464 -70.04 -128.11 1.82
C GLN A 464 -69.71 -128.41 0.34
N GLU A 465 -68.68 -129.11 -0.10
CA GLU A 465 -67.53 -129.83 0.45
C GLU A 465 -66.86 -130.52 -0.77
N ARG A 466 -65.62 -130.99 -0.59
CA ARG A 466 -65.00 -132.13 -1.30
C ARG A 466 -64.22 -131.87 -2.60
N GLY A 467 -62.93 -132.22 -2.56
CA GLY A 467 -62.04 -132.29 -3.73
C GLY A 467 -60.53 -132.23 -3.45
N ASP A 468 -60.04 -132.95 -2.42
CA ASP A 468 -58.84 -133.82 -2.38
C ASP A 468 -57.48 -133.44 -3.06
N THR A 469 -56.44 -133.31 -2.21
CA THR A 469 -55.10 -134.00 -2.18
C THR A 469 -54.27 -134.23 -3.45
N TYR A 470 -52.93 -134.17 -3.51
CA TYR A 470 -51.79 -133.68 -2.69
C TYR A 470 -50.46 -133.92 -3.49
N ALA A 471 -49.38 -133.21 -3.10
CA ALA A 471 -47.93 -133.47 -3.29
C ALA A 471 -47.32 -133.25 -4.70
N SER A 472 -46.14 -132.65 -4.92
CA SER A 472 -44.90 -132.46 -4.12
C SER A 472 -44.03 -131.38 -4.83
N LEU A 473 -43.47 -130.35 -4.17
CA LEU A 473 -42.24 -130.21 -3.34
C LEU A 473 -40.93 -129.95 -4.11
N GLU A 474 -40.36 -128.75 -3.91
CA GLU A 474 -38.93 -128.37 -3.61
C GLU A 474 -38.87 -126.82 -3.71
N LEU A 475 -38.57 -125.95 -2.74
CA LEU A 475 -37.82 -125.85 -1.47
C LEU A 475 -36.48 -125.11 -1.61
N SER A 476 -36.29 -124.14 -0.69
CA SER A 476 -35.10 -123.35 -0.29
C SER A 476 -34.74 -122.16 -1.17
N ALA A 477 -34.76 -120.89 -0.72
CA ALA A 477 -34.32 -120.23 0.54
C ALA A 477 -32.79 -120.22 0.73
N VAL A 478 -32.24 -119.05 1.11
CA VAL A 478 -31.02 -118.75 1.91
C VAL A 478 -30.74 -117.23 1.70
N GLN A 479 -31.05 -116.37 2.67
CA GLN A 479 -30.24 -115.86 3.80
C GLN A 479 -29.22 -114.76 3.43
N ASN A 480 -29.53 -113.53 3.86
CA ASN A 480 -29.04 -112.85 5.08
C ASN A 480 -27.53 -112.87 5.44
N SER A 481 -27.16 -111.77 6.10
CA SER A 481 -25.95 -111.48 6.91
C SER A 481 -24.84 -110.72 6.16
N ASP A 482 -24.10 -109.78 6.75
CA ASP A 482 -24.24 -109.01 8.00
C ASP A 482 -23.12 -107.95 8.00
N TYR A 483 -23.35 -106.91 8.80
CA TYR A 483 -22.36 -106.23 9.65
C TYR A 483 -21.37 -105.14 9.15
N GLU A 484 -21.53 -103.99 9.84
CA GLU A 484 -20.53 -103.13 10.50
C GLU A 484 -19.98 -101.85 9.83
N THR A 485 -20.63 -100.72 10.20
CA THR A 485 -20.10 -99.54 10.93
C THR A 485 -18.61 -99.58 11.33
N LEU A 486 -17.81 -98.50 11.32
CA LEU A 486 -17.99 -97.21 12.02
C LEU A 486 -16.78 -96.29 11.76
N GLN A 487 -16.97 -94.99 12.03
CA GLN A 487 -15.99 -93.93 12.36
C GLN A 487 -15.64 -92.85 11.32
N THR A 488 -16.48 -91.80 11.38
CA THR A 488 -16.12 -90.39 11.66
C THR A 488 -14.68 -89.94 11.43
N ASN A 489 -14.51 -88.93 10.58
CA ASN A 489 -13.61 -87.82 10.90
C ASN A 489 -14.10 -86.48 10.32
N ARG A 490 -13.69 -85.45 11.04
CA ARG A 490 -14.36 -84.18 11.26
C ARG A 490 -13.53 -83.06 10.64
N GLU A 491 -14.24 -82.10 10.04
CA GLU A 491 -13.94 -80.66 10.01
C GLU A 491 -12.78 -80.05 9.17
N ARG A 492 -13.24 -79.08 8.36
CA ARG A 492 -12.75 -77.70 8.12
C ARG A 492 -11.85 -77.41 6.91
N ARG A 493 -12.45 -76.56 6.04
CA ARG A 493 -11.98 -75.25 5.51
C ARG A 493 -10.54 -75.22 4.99
N GLU A 494 -10.24 -74.76 3.78
CA GLU A 494 -10.59 -73.48 3.18
C GLU A 494 -9.87 -73.39 1.81
N LYS A 495 -10.38 -72.55 0.90
CA LYS A 495 -9.67 -71.73 -0.11
C LYS A 495 -10.36 -71.77 -1.47
N LYS A 496 -10.88 -70.62 -1.90
CA LYS A 496 -10.34 -69.86 -3.05
C LYS A 496 -11.28 -68.69 -3.39
N ASN A 497 -10.70 -67.48 -3.45
CA ASN A 497 -10.63 -66.63 -4.65
C ASN A 497 -11.76 -65.58 -4.66
N ILE A 498 -11.56 -64.30 -4.91
CA ILE A 498 -10.44 -63.48 -5.43
C ILE A 498 -10.59 -62.09 -4.83
#